data_AF-A0A520N0W1-F1
#
_entry.id   AF-A0A520N0W1-F1
#
_cell.length_a   1.000
_cell.length_b   1.000
_cell.length_c   1.000
_cell.angle_alpha   90.00
_cell.angle_beta   90.00
_cell.angle_gamma   90.00
#
_symmetry.space_group_name_H-M   'P 1'
#
loop_
_entity.id
_entity.type
_entity.pdbx_description
1 polymer ?
#
loop_
_entity_poly.entity_id
_entity_poly.type
_entity_poly.pdbx_seq_one_letter_code
_entity_poly.pdbx_strand_id
1 'polypeptide(L)'
;MAEYQILNLMQVGFIQNAMYFVGMVLFTWLGFRMANNIYNNANANTLAKVFTSIFCLFVAISMFNVQQIGGAILSSAVVQLGDIGAASAERMQVFVDSPLTIGGIFQTLFVLFILAFQLAITWSKK
;
A
#
# COMPACT_ATOMS: atom_id res chain seq x y z
N MET A 1 -20.04 15.53 -16.72
CA MET A 1 -18.97 16.16 -15.90
C MET A 1 -17.91 16.64 -16.87
N ALA A 2 -17.34 17.83 -16.70
CA ALA A 2 -16.24 18.29 -17.55
C ALA A 2 -14.95 17.52 -17.21
N GLU A 3 -14.04 17.35 -18.18
CA GLU A 3 -12.74 16.68 -17.98
C GLU A 3 -11.97 17.24 -16.77
N TYR A 4 -11.94 18.57 -16.63
CA TYR A 4 -11.31 19.24 -15.50
C TYR A 4 -11.85 18.79 -14.13
N GLN A 5 -13.17 18.56 -14.03
CA GLN A 5 -13.79 18.15 -12.78
C GLN A 5 -13.43 16.71 -12.41
N ILE A 6 -13.34 15.82 -13.40
CA ILE A 6 -12.92 14.42 -13.19
C ILE A 6 -11.46 14.38 -12.71
N LEU A 7 -10.58 15.12 -13.39
CA LEU A 7 -9.16 15.20 -13.02
C LEU A 7 -8.97 15.83 -11.63
N ASN A 8 -9.74 16.87 -11.30
CA ASN A 8 -9.71 17.49 -9.98
C ASN A 8 -10.15 16.50 -8.89
N LEU A 9 -11.26 15.78 -9.12
CA LEU A 9 -11.77 14.79 -8.17
C LEU A 9 -10.77 13.63 -7.97
N MET A 10 -10.15 13.16 -9.05
CA MET A 10 -9.07 12.16 -8.99
C MET A 10 -7.91 12.66 -8.12
N GLN A 11 -7.47 13.90 -8.33
CA GLN A 11 -6.36 14.48 -7.56
C GLN A 11 -6.71 14.62 -6.08
N VAL A 12 -7.93 15.04 -5.73
CA VAL A 12 -8.40 15.09 -4.33
C VAL A 12 -8.44 13.68 -3.72
N GLY A 13 -8.94 12.68 -4.47
CA GLY A 13 -8.92 11.29 -4.06
C GLY A 13 -7.50 10.79 -3.74
N PHE A 14 -6.52 11.11 -4.59
CA PHE A 14 -5.13 10.77 -4.35
C PHE A 14 -4.54 11.45 -3.12
N ILE A 15 -4.84 12.73 -2.88
CA ILE A 15 -4.38 13.45 -1.68
C ILE A 15 -4.91 12.75 -0.42
N GLN A 16 -6.20 12.37 -0.41
CA GLN A 16 -6.78 11.65 0.72
C GLN A 16 -6.12 10.28 0.90
N ASN A 17 -5.93 9.52 -0.18
CA ASN A 17 -5.28 8.21 -0.12
C ASN A 17 -3.82 8.31 0.37
N ALA A 18 -3.11 9.38 0.01
CA ALA A 18 -1.73 9.62 0.42
C ALA A 18 -1.60 9.77 1.95
N MET A 19 -2.58 10.35 2.64
CA MET A 19 -2.56 10.45 4.11
C MET A 19 -2.61 9.06 4.77
N TYR A 20 -3.48 8.17 4.26
CA TYR A 20 -3.54 6.79 4.75
C TYR A 20 -2.25 6.03 4.43
N PHE A 21 -1.69 6.24 3.24
CA PHE A 21 -0.41 5.65 2.85
C PHE A 21 0.72 6.05 3.80
N VAL A 22 0.85 7.34 4.12
CA VAL A 22 1.84 7.83 5.09
C VAL A 22 1.63 7.17 6.46
N GLY A 23 0.39 7.03 6.92
CA GLY A 23 0.07 6.29 8.14
C GLY A 23 0.56 4.82 8.10
N MET A 24 0.35 4.13 6.98
CA MET A 24 0.80 2.75 6.81
C MET A 24 2.33 2.63 6.74
N VAL A 25 3.03 3.61 6.16
CA VAL A 25 4.50 3.67 6.20
C VAL A 25 5.01 3.74 7.63
N LEU A 26 4.39 4.58 8.48
CA LEU A 26 4.74 4.70 9.90
C LEU A 26 4.47 3.40 10.68
N PHE A 27 3.33 2.74 10.45
CA PHE A 27 3.04 1.45 11.09
C PHE A 27 3.99 0.34 10.63
N THR A 28 4.37 0.35 9.36
CA THR A 28 5.37 -0.59 8.82
C THR A 28 6.73 -0.39 9.49
N TRP A 29 7.15 0.87 9.64
CA TRP A 29 8.37 1.22 10.37
C TRP A 29 8.30 0.79 11.85
N LEU A 30 7.16 0.99 12.51
CA LEU A 30 6.94 0.51 13.88
C LEU A 30 7.05 -1.02 13.96
N GLY A 31 6.51 -1.75 12.97
CA GLY A 31 6.64 -3.21 12.88
C GLY A 31 8.10 -3.66 12.82
N PHE A 32 8.94 -2.98 12.03
CA PHE A 32 10.37 -3.25 12.01
C PHE A 32 11.05 -2.93 13.35
N ARG A 33 10.67 -1.84 14.04
CA ARG A 33 11.18 -1.55 15.38
C ARG A 33 10.83 -2.64 16.39
N MET A 34 9.58 -3.13 16.37
CA MET A 34 9.14 -4.21 17.25
C MET A 34 9.91 -5.51 16.95
N ALA A 35 10.04 -5.87 15.68
CA ALA A 35 10.82 -7.04 15.25
C ALA A 35 12.30 -6.94 15.70
N ASN A 36 12.92 -5.78 15.53
CA ASN A 36 14.32 -5.56 15.94
C ASN A 36 14.49 -5.62 17.47
N ASN A 37 13.53 -5.12 18.24
CA ASN A 37 13.56 -5.23 19.70
C ASN A 37 13.47 -6.69 20.16
N ILE A 38 12.66 -7.51 19.47
CA ILE A 38 12.58 -8.95 19.72
C ILE A 38 13.90 -9.65 19.38
N TYR A 39 14.47 -9.34 18.22
CA TYR A 39 15.74 -9.93 17.77
C TYR A 39 16.90 -9.66 18.74
N ASN A 40 16.94 -8.45 19.32
CA ASN A 40 17.99 -8.06 20.26
C ASN A 40 17.75 -8.50 21.72
N ASN A 41 16.62 -9.14 22.04
CA ASN A 41 16.32 -9.59 23.38
C ASN A 41 16.36 -11.13 23.47
N ALA A 42 17.40 -11.66 24.13
CA ALA A 42 17.61 -13.10 24.31
C ALA A 42 16.47 -13.79 25.09
N ASN A 43 15.71 -13.04 25.90
CA ASN A 43 14.59 -13.54 26.71
C ASN A 43 13.23 -13.18 26.11
N ALA A 44 13.17 -12.78 24.83
CA ALA A 44 11.90 -12.45 24.18
C ALA A 44 10.92 -13.63 24.23
N ASN A 45 9.83 -13.46 24.97
CA ASN A 45 8.78 -14.46 25.10
C ASN A 45 8.15 -14.75 23.71
N THR A 46 7.90 -16.02 23.41
CA THR A 46 7.20 -16.49 22.21
C THR A 46 5.88 -15.74 22.00
N LEU A 47 5.17 -15.39 23.07
CA LEU A 47 3.93 -14.62 23.00
C LEU A 47 4.14 -13.24 22.32
N ALA A 48 5.25 -12.55 22.61
CA ALA A 48 5.57 -11.26 21.99
C ALA A 48 5.87 -11.41 20.49
N LYS A 49 6.49 -12.53 20.08
CA LYS A 49 6.72 -12.85 18.66
C LYS A 49 5.41 -13.04 17.90
N VAL A 50 4.46 -13.76 18.49
CA VAL A 50 3.13 -14.00 17.90
C VAL A 50 2.37 -12.68 17.74
N PHE A 51 2.27 -11.86 18.79
CA PHE A 51 1.56 -10.58 18.70
C PHE A 51 2.21 -9.61 17.68
N THR A 52 3.54 -9.57 17.63
CA THR A 52 4.24 -8.75 16.62
C THR A 52 3.98 -9.26 15.21
N SER A 53 3.93 -10.58 15.00
CA SER A 53 3.62 -11.16 13.69
C SER A 53 2.19 -10.81 13.23
N ILE A 54 1.21 -10.89 14.14
CA ILE A 54 -0.19 -10.51 13.87
C ILE A 54 -0.28 -9.02 13.52
N PHE A 55 0.41 -8.17 14.27
CA PHE A 55 0.48 -6.74 13.99
C PHE A 55 1.03 -6.48 12.57
N CYS A 56 2.18 -7.07 12.23
CA CYS A 56 2.79 -6.90 10.90
C CYS A 56 1.86 -7.40 9.78
N LEU A 57 1.16 -8.51 9.99
CA LEU A 57 0.18 -9.03 9.03
C LEU A 57 -0.97 -8.05 8.78
N PHE A 58 -1.56 -7.49 9.84
CA PHE A 58 -2.65 -6.52 9.71
C PHE A 58 -2.19 -5.23 9.03
N VAL A 59 -0.99 -4.76 9.35
CA VAL A 59 -0.40 -3.60 8.67
C VAL A 59 -0.18 -3.90 7.18
N ALA A 60 0.33 -5.08 6.82
CA ALA A 60 0.53 -5.47 5.43
C ALA A 60 -0.80 -5.55 4.65
N ILE A 61 -1.84 -6.17 5.23
CA ILE A 61 -3.18 -6.23 4.61
C ILE A 61 -3.75 -4.82 4.42
N SER A 62 -3.60 -3.95 5.42
CA SER A 62 -4.08 -2.57 5.36
C SER A 62 -3.33 -1.75 4.31
N MET A 63 -2.00 -1.91 4.24
CA MET A 63 -1.15 -1.27 3.22
C MET A 63 -1.52 -1.75 1.80
N PHE A 64 -1.80 -3.04 1.64
CA PHE A 64 -2.32 -3.57 0.39
C PHE A 64 -3.65 -2.90 0.02
N ASN A 65 -4.59 -2.80 0.96
CA ASN A 65 -5.89 -2.16 0.73
C ASN A 65 -5.77 -0.68 0.31
N VAL A 66 -4.91 0.10 0.98
CA VAL A 66 -4.65 1.51 0.61
C VAL A 66 -4.11 1.64 -0.82
N GLN A 67 -3.25 0.70 -1.25
CA GLN A 67 -2.77 0.67 -2.64
C GLN A 67 -3.88 0.30 -3.63
N GLN A 68 -4.76 -0.65 -3.29
CA GLN A 68 -5.92 -0.99 -4.13
C GLN A 68 -6.88 0.20 -4.28
N ILE A 69 -7.13 0.96 -3.20
CA ILE A 69 -7.93 2.20 -3.27
C ILE A 69 -7.29 3.21 -4.23
N GLY A 70 -5.97 3.38 -4.16
CA GLY A 70 -5.23 4.24 -5.10
C GLY A 70 -5.38 3.82 -6.57
N GLY A 71 -5.32 2.52 -6.85
CA GLY A 71 -5.57 1.97 -8.19
C GLY A 71 -7.01 2.16 -8.66
N ALA A 72 -7.98 2.00 -7.76
CA ALA A 72 -9.39 2.25 -8.05
C ALA A 72 -9.67 3.74 -8.38
N ILE A 73 -9.01 4.68 -7.69
CA ILE A 73 -9.09 6.12 -8.00
C ILE A 73 -8.62 6.38 -9.43
N LEU A 74 -7.47 5.83 -9.84
CA LEU A 74 -6.94 6.03 -11.19
C LEU A 74 -7.85 5.42 -12.25
N SER A 75 -8.18 4.13 -12.10
CA SER A 75 -8.97 3.40 -13.08
C SER A 75 -10.38 3.98 -13.25
N SER A 76 -11.04 4.37 -12.15
CA SER A 76 -12.35 5.00 -12.21
C SER A 76 -12.32 6.37 -12.88
N ALA A 77 -11.26 7.16 -12.70
CA ALA A 77 -11.09 8.43 -13.40
C ALA A 77 -10.90 8.21 -14.91
N VAL A 78 -10.09 7.23 -15.32
CA VAL A 78 -9.87 6.91 -16.73
C VAL A 78 -11.15 6.44 -17.43
N VAL A 79 -11.95 5.60 -16.78
CA VAL A 79 -13.27 5.18 -17.29
C VAL A 79 -14.17 6.41 -17.50
N GLN A 80 -14.29 7.28 -16.50
CA GLN A 80 -15.12 8.49 -16.60
C GLN A 80 -14.66 9.46 -17.70
N LEU A 81 -13.34 9.56 -17.94
CA LEU A 81 -12.78 10.34 -19.04
C LEU A 81 -13.13 9.73 -20.41
N GLY A 82 -13.10 8.40 -20.49
CA GLY A 82 -13.52 7.66 -21.69
C GLY A 82 -15.00 7.87 -22.00
N ASP A 83 -15.86 7.85 -20.99
CA ASP A 83 -17.32 8.04 -21.12
C ASP A 83 -17.69 9.43 -21.68
N ILE A 84 -16.85 10.44 -21.45
CA ILE A 84 -17.04 11.79 -22.00
C ILE A 84 -16.27 12.04 -23.31
N GLY A 85 -15.58 11.03 -23.84
CA GLY A 85 -14.80 11.11 -25.08
C GLY A 85 -13.53 11.95 -24.97
N ALA A 86 -12.96 12.11 -23.77
CA ALA A 86 -11.73 12.89 -23.59
C ALA A 86 -10.51 12.11 -24.08
N ALA A 87 -9.68 12.75 -24.93
CA ALA A 87 -8.44 12.14 -25.44
C ALA A 87 -7.41 11.82 -24.34
N SER A 88 -7.54 12.43 -23.15
CA SER A 88 -6.72 12.11 -21.98
C SER A 88 -6.97 10.70 -21.44
N ALA A 89 -8.14 10.10 -21.68
CA ALA A 89 -8.44 8.74 -21.25
C ALA A 89 -7.43 7.74 -21.83
N GLU A 90 -7.20 7.77 -23.14
CA GLU A 90 -6.24 6.90 -23.83
C GLU A 90 -4.82 7.10 -23.31
N ARG A 91 -4.41 8.36 -23.09
CA ARG A 91 -3.08 8.69 -22.56
C ARG A 91 -2.89 8.16 -21.14
N MET A 92 -3.94 8.19 -20.32
CA MET A 92 -3.90 7.74 -18.94
C MET A 92 -4.09 6.23 -18.78
N GLN A 93 -4.72 5.57 -19.75
CA GLN A 93 -4.87 4.12 -19.80
C GLN A 93 -3.51 3.40 -19.74
N VAL A 94 -2.46 4.00 -20.34
CA VAL A 94 -1.07 3.52 -20.25
C VAL A 94 -0.60 3.36 -18.80
N PHE A 95 -1.05 4.23 -17.88
CA PHE A 95 -0.71 4.12 -16.46
C PHE A 95 -1.53 3.05 -15.74
N VAL A 96 -2.77 2.80 -16.16
CA VAL A 96 -3.64 1.76 -15.59
C VAL A 96 -3.11 0.38 -15.97
N ASP A 97 -2.70 0.20 -17.22
CA ASP A 97 -2.25 -1.09 -17.74
C ASP A 97 -0.82 -1.45 -17.31
N SER A 98 -0.08 -0.48 -16.75
CA SER A 98 1.27 -0.70 -16.26
C SER A 98 1.29 -1.63 -15.04
N PRO A 99 2.15 -2.67 -15.00
CA PRO A 99 2.30 -3.51 -13.81
C PRO A 99 2.86 -2.75 -12.60
N LEU A 100 3.44 -1.57 -12.82
CA LEU A 100 3.95 -0.64 -11.81
C LEU A 100 2.89 0.36 -11.33
N THR A 101 1.65 0.25 -11.81
CA THR A 101 0.55 1.11 -11.39
C THR A 101 0.27 0.99 -9.89
N ILE A 102 -0.43 1.98 -9.35
CA ILE A 102 -0.84 1.96 -7.95
C ILE A 102 -1.86 0.84 -7.76
N GLY A 103 -1.65 -0.04 -6.78
CA GLY A 103 -2.42 -1.27 -6.60
C GLY A 103 -2.01 -2.40 -7.55
N GLY A 104 -1.02 -2.19 -8.41
CA GLY A 104 -0.52 -3.19 -9.35
C GLY A 104 0.19 -4.37 -8.69
N ILE A 105 0.57 -5.33 -9.52
CA ILE A 105 1.21 -6.58 -9.06
C ILE A 105 2.55 -6.32 -8.36
N PHE A 106 3.34 -5.37 -8.85
CA PHE A 106 4.64 -5.06 -8.25
C PHE A 106 4.51 -4.53 -6.83
N GLN A 107 3.56 -3.63 -6.60
CA GLN A 107 3.25 -3.09 -5.27
C GLN A 107 2.77 -4.16 -4.29
N THR A 108 1.96 -5.10 -4.78
CA THR A 108 1.51 -6.25 -4.00
C THR A 108 2.68 -7.13 -3.56
N LEU A 109 3.57 -7.48 -4.49
CA LEU A 109 4.79 -8.24 -4.21
C LEU A 109 5.70 -7.51 -3.23
N PHE A 110 5.82 -6.19 -3.35
CA PHE A 110 6.62 -5.37 -2.44
C PHE A 110 6.08 -5.40 -1.00
N VAL A 111 4.77 -5.32 -0.80
CA VAL A 111 4.16 -5.45 0.53
C VAL A 111 4.38 -6.85 1.13
N LEU A 112 4.23 -7.90 0.32
CA LEU A 112 4.50 -9.27 0.76
C LEU A 112 5.97 -9.45 1.15
N PHE A 113 6.89 -8.86 0.37
CA PHE A 113 8.32 -8.86 0.69
C PHE A 113 8.61 -8.17 2.03
N ILE A 114 8.03 -6.99 2.27
CA ILE A 114 8.17 -6.28 3.55
C ILE A 114 7.66 -7.13 4.71
N LEU A 115 6.48 -7.74 4.58
CA LEU A 115 5.91 -8.62 5.61
C LEU A 115 6.83 -9.81 5.89
N ALA A 116 7.29 -10.50 4.84
CA ALA A 116 8.21 -11.62 4.97
C ALA A 116 9.50 -11.19 5.70
N PHE A 117 10.01 -10.00 5.39
CA PHE A 117 11.20 -9.46 6.03
C PHE A 117 10.98 -9.16 7.53
N GLN A 118 9.86 -8.52 7.89
CA GLN A 118 9.50 -8.27 9.29
C GLN A 118 9.33 -9.57 10.10
N LEU A 119 8.70 -10.57 9.51
CA LEU A 119 8.52 -11.88 10.14
C LEU A 119 9.86 -12.62 10.28
N ALA A 120 10.72 -12.57 9.26
CA ALA A 120 12.05 -13.16 9.32
C ALA A 120 12.86 -12.61 10.49
N ILE A 121 12.88 -11.28 10.69
CA ILE A 121 13.56 -10.66 11.84
C ILE A 121 12.94 -11.13 13.17
N THR A 122 11.61 -11.12 13.26
CA THR A 122 10.87 -11.48 14.50
C THR A 122 11.16 -12.90 14.97
N TRP A 123 11.27 -13.84 14.04
CA TRP A 123 11.47 -15.26 14.34
C TRP A 123 12.93 -15.70 14.33
N SER A 124 13.83 -14.88 13.79
CA SER A 124 15.28 -15.10 13.87
C SER A 124 15.77 -15.01 15.32
N LYS A 125 16.89 -15.69 15.57
CA LYS A 125 17.67 -15.58 16.80
C LYS A 125 19.00 -14.91 16.45
N LYS A 126 19.53 -14.15 17.40
CA LYS A 126 20.89 -13.63 17.31
C LYS A 126 21.92 -14.73 17.57
#